data_AF-A0A251KM65-F1
#
_entry.id   AF-A0A251KM65-F1
#
_cell.length_a   1.000
_cell.length_b   1.000
_cell.length_c   1.000
_cell.angle_alpha   90.00
_cell.angle_beta   90.00
_cell.angle_gamma   90.00
#
_symmetry.space_group_name_H-M   'P 1'
#
loop_
_entity.id
_entity.type
_entity.pdbx_description
1 polymer ?
#
loop_
_entity_poly.entity_id
_entity_poly.type
_entity_poly.pdbx_seq_one_letter_code
_entity_poly.pdbx_strand_id
1 'polypeptide(L)'
;MDGNKDDAFKCLKIGKEALESGDRTRALKFINKARRLDPTLPVDDLLSSIDKDSSSDQTAASTDAPASTTTHESKVRQRVPSTGSPSSASATASSSSTTYTEEQITIVREIKKKKDYYDILGLEKACSVEDIRKAYRKLSLKVHPDKNKAPGAEEAFKAVSKAFQCLSNEESRKKYDLTGSDEPVYERRAPRRHGGYNGYYDDFDPDEIFRQFFFGGMPPATTQFRSFNFGGGMGPRTVDNASGFNMRALIQLLPILVILLLNFMPSSEPIYSLSRSYPYEYKFTTQKGVNFYVKSTKFEQDYPPGSGERATLEGKVERDYVSVLAQNCRFELQRQQWGFVRETPHCEMLQQFQSGASAA
;
A
#
# COMPACT_ATOMS: atom_id res chain seq x y z
N MET A 1 5.03 -7.58 -25.37
CA MET A 1 4.65 -6.18 -25.03
C MET A 1 3.23 -5.95 -25.58
N ASP A 2 2.22 -6.62 -25.02
CA ASP A 2 0.96 -6.83 -25.75
C ASP A 2 -0.31 -6.42 -24.97
N GLY A 3 -0.23 -6.21 -23.66
CA GLY A 3 -1.38 -5.82 -22.83
C GLY A 3 -2.07 -4.52 -23.27
N ASN A 4 -1.33 -3.56 -23.86
CA ASN A 4 -1.93 -2.34 -24.40
C ASN A 4 -2.84 -2.61 -25.61
N LYS A 5 -2.58 -3.65 -26.41
CA LYS A 5 -3.41 -4.03 -27.55
C LYS A 5 -4.71 -4.66 -27.06
N ASP A 6 -4.64 -5.58 -26.10
CA ASP A 6 -5.81 -6.25 -25.52
C ASP A 6 -6.78 -5.23 -24.89
N ASP A 7 -6.26 -4.22 -24.20
CA ASP A 7 -7.07 -3.15 -23.63
C ASP A 7 -7.61 -2.16 -24.68
N ALA A 8 -6.91 -1.95 -25.80
CA ALA A 8 -7.44 -1.22 -26.94
C ALA A 8 -8.64 -1.96 -27.58
N PHE A 9 -8.54 -3.28 -27.79
CA PHE A 9 -9.64 -4.11 -28.29
C PHE A 9 -10.85 -4.12 -27.36
N LYS A 10 -10.65 -4.21 -26.03
CA LYS A 10 -11.74 -4.08 -25.03
C LYS A 10 -12.43 -2.72 -25.13
N CYS A 11 -11.67 -1.63 -25.23
CA CYS A 11 -12.24 -0.28 -25.40
C CYS A 11 -13.02 -0.15 -26.72
N LEU A 12 -12.54 -0.75 -27.82
CA LEU A 12 -13.23 -0.77 -29.10
C LEU A 12 -14.56 -1.54 -29.00
N LYS A 13 -14.57 -2.72 -28.35
CA LYS A 13 -15.79 -3.53 -28.14
C LYS A 13 -16.86 -2.76 -27.37
N ILE A 14 -16.50 -2.16 -26.23
CA ILE A 14 -17.41 -1.32 -25.42
C ILE A 14 -17.88 -0.10 -26.23
N GLY A 15 -17.03 0.46 -27.09
CA GLY A 15 -17.39 1.54 -28.01
C GLY A 15 -18.47 1.14 -29.01
N LYS A 16 -18.41 -0.08 -29.57
CA LYS A 16 -19.42 -0.63 -30.48
C LYS A 16 -20.73 -0.98 -29.77
N GLU A 17 -20.65 -1.63 -28.61
CA GLU A 17 -21.83 -1.92 -27.77
C GLU A 17 -22.58 -0.61 -27.41
N ALA A 18 -21.85 0.48 -27.16
CA ALA A 18 -22.44 1.81 -26.91
C ALA A 18 -23.00 2.51 -28.17
N LEU A 19 -22.62 2.10 -29.39
CA LEU A 19 -23.29 2.54 -30.63
C LEU A 19 -24.58 1.77 -30.83
N GLU A 20 -24.57 0.46 -30.61
CA GLU A 20 -25.75 -0.41 -30.67
C GLU A 20 -26.82 0.00 -29.64
N SER A 21 -26.41 0.52 -28.47
CA SER A 21 -27.33 1.07 -27.46
C SER A 21 -27.78 2.52 -27.70
N GLY A 22 -27.29 3.19 -28.76
CA GLY A 22 -27.59 4.60 -29.06
C GLY A 22 -26.85 5.63 -28.19
N ASP A 23 -25.95 5.20 -27.30
CA ASP A 23 -25.21 6.05 -26.37
C ASP A 23 -23.99 6.73 -27.02
N ARG A 24 -24.23 7.59 -28.01
CA ARG A 24 -23.20 8.30 -28.80
C ARG A 24 -22.10 8.94 -27.94
N THR A 25 -22.45 9.54 -26.80
CA THR A 25 -21.47 10.19 -25.88
C THR A 25 -20.58 9.20 -25.11
N ARG A 26 -21.04 7.96 -24.89
CA ARG A 26 -20.23 6.87 -24.33
C ARG A 26 -19.34 6.26 -25.42
N ALA A 27 -19.92 5.99 -26.60
CA ALA A 27 -19.19 5.49 -27.76
C ALA A 27 -17.96 6.37 -28.07
N LEU A 28 -18.14 7.68 -28.26
CA LEU A 28 -17.05 8.63 -28.55
C LEU A 28 -15.90 8.57 -27.54
N LYS A 29 -16.19 8.38 -26.25
CA LYS A 29 -15.17 8.31 -25.19
C LYS A 29 -14.34 7.02 -25.28
N PHE A 30 -14.99 5.88 -25.47
CA PHE A 30 -14.30 4.58 -25.56
C PHE A 30 -13.55 4.41 -26.90
N ILE A 31 -14.12 4.91 -28.00
CA ILE A 31 -13.53 4.92 -29.34
C ILE A 31 -12.28 5.83 -29.37
N ASN A 32 -12.35 7.06 -28.82
CA ASN A 32 -11.15 7.90 -28.65
C ASN A 32 -10.10 7.30 -27.70
N LYS A 33 -10.52 6.52 -26.69
CA LYS A 33 -9.59 5.82 -25.79
C LYS A 33 -8.87 4.68 -26.52
N ALA A 34 -9.57 3.90 -27.35
CA ALA A 34 -8.97 2.85 -28.17
C ALA A 34 -7.89 3.42 -29.11
N ARG A 35 -8.20 4.51 -29.84
CA ARG A 35 -7.24 5.20 -30.72
C ARG A 35 -5.97 5.70 -30.01
N ARG A 36 -6.04 6.02 -28.71
CA ARG A 36 -4.88 6.42 -27.91
C ARG A 36 -4.05 5.25 -27.38
N LEU A 37 -4.65 4.06 -27.28
CA LEU A 37 -3.98 2.85 -26.80
C LEU A 37 -3.30 2.09 -27.94
N ASP A 38 -3.95 2.04 -29.11
CA ASP A 38 -3.38 1.48 -30.33
C ASP A 38 -3.80 2.33 -31.56
N PRO A 39 -2.86 3.09 -32.17
CA PRO A 39 -3.13 3.91 -33.35
C PRO A 39 -3.17 3.10 -34.66
N THR A 40 -2.97 1.77 -34.64
CA THR A 40 -3.06 0.90 -35.82
C THR A 40 -4.47 0.38 -36.10
N LEU A 41 -5.41 0.59 -35.16
CA LEU A 41 -6.80 0.13 -35.29
C LEU A 41 -7.63 1.04 -36.21
N PRO A 42 -8.52 0.49 -37.07
CA PRO A 42 -9.41 1.26 -37.93
C PRO A 42 -10.58 1.85 -37.11
N VAL A 43 -10.30 2.96 -36.44
CA VAL A 43 -11.22 3.61 -35.48
C VAL A 43 -11.84 4.89 -36.06
N ASP A 44 -11.19 5.52 -37.05
CA ASP A 44 -11.62 6.81 -37.60
C ASP A 44 -12.92 6.72 -38.43
N ASP A 45 -13.20 5.58 -39.08
CA ASP A 45 -14.49 5.34 -39.77
C ASP A 45 -15.67 5.44 -38.79
N LEU A 46 -15.52 4.85 -37.60
CA LEU A 46 -16.53 4.85 -36.53
C LEU A 46 -16.71 6.25 -35.91
N LEU A 47 -15.64 7.04 -35.83
CA LEU A 47 -15.76 8.46 -35.46
C LEU A 47 -16.53 9.23 -36.53
N SER A 48 -16.21 9.01 -37.81
CA SER A 48 -16.85 9.70 -38.93
C SER A 48 -18.35 9.39 -39.03
N SER A 49 -18.80 8.18 -38.67
CA SER A 49 -20.23 7.85 -38.65
C SER A 49 -20.97 8.55 -37.51
N ILE A 50 -20.37 8.64 -36.31
CA ILE A 50 -20.98 9.36 -35.19
C ILE A 50 -21.11 10.85 -35.50
N ASP A 51 -20.09 11.45 -36.12
CA ASP A 51 -20.11 12.85 -36.49
C ASP A 51 -21.11 13.12 -37.64
N LYS A 52 -21.26 12.21 -38.61
CA LYS A 52 -22.30 12.29 -39.66
C LYS A 52 -23.71 12.21 -39.07
N ASP A 53 -23.97 11.26 -38.17
CA ASP A 53 -25.28 11.12 -37.51
C ASP A 53 -25.62 12.29 -36.57
N SER A 54 -24.64 13.10 -36.18
CA SER A 54 -24.89 14.36 -35.47
C SER A 54 -25.45 15.47 -36.36
N SER A 55 -25.27 15.36 -37.68
CA SER A 55 -25.70 16.37 -38.66
C SER A 55 -27.10 16.14 -39.24
N SER A 56 -27.73 14.99 -38.98
CA SER A 56 -29.07 14.63 -39.46
C SER A 56 -30.21 14.88 -38.45
N ASP A 57 -29.90 15.08 -37.16
CA ASP A 57 -30.89 15.22 -36.07
C ASP A 57 -31.38 16.68 -35.82
N GLN A 58 -31.18 17.62 -36.76
CA GLN A 58 -31.63 19.02 -36.61
C GLN A 58 -32.66 19.46 -37.67
N THR A 59 -33.87 18.89 -37.64
CA THR A 59 -35.03 19.49 -38.35
C THR A 59 -36.38 19.26 -37.67
N ALA A 60 -36.69 19.96 -36.56
CA ALA A 60 -38.07 20.25 -36.13
C ALA A 60 -38.15 21.36 -35.06
N ALA A 61 -39.16 22.22 -35.17
CA ALA A 61 -39.66 23.18 -34.17
C ALA A 61 -38.76 24.38 -33.75
N SER A 62 -38.95 25.50 -34.46
CA SER A 62 -38.94 26.85 -33.90
C SER A 62 -40.21 27.10 -33.05
N THR A 63 -40.35 28.14 -32.21
CA THR A 63 -39.52 29.30 -31.85
C THR A 63 -39.23 29.27 -30.31
N ASP A 64 -38.69 30.26 -29.59
CA ASP A 64 -38.36 31.67 -29.85
C ASP A 64 -37.19 32.20 -28.98
N ALA A 65 -36.93 33.51 -29.04
CA ALA A 65 -35.91 34.25 -28.26
C ALA A 65 -36.57 35.49 -27.58
N PRO A 66 -35.87 36.46 -26.93
CA PRO A 66 -34.42 36.70 -26.74
C PRO A 66 -34.03 36.83 -25.23
N ALA A 67 -32.83 37.22 -24.76
CA ALA A 67 -31.56 37.73 -25.30
C ALA A 67 -30.38 37.18 -24.41
N SER A 68 -29.08 37.39 -24.61
CA SER A 68 -28.32 38.37 -25.41
C SER A 68 -26.90 37.86 -25.77
N THR A 69 -26.43 38.30 -26.94
CA THR A 69 -25.04 38.46 -27.47
C THR A 69 -23.96 38.82 -26.42
N THR A 70 -22.64 38.57 -26.56
CA THR A 70 -21.73 38.54 -27.74
C THR A 70 -20.47 37.62 -27.60
N THR A 71 -20.23 36.83 -28.65
CA THR A 71 -18.95 36.51 -29.36
C THR A 71 -17.54 36.60 -28.71
N HIS A 72 -16.83 35.47 -28.85
CA HIS A 72 -15.42 35.26 -29.26
C HIS A 72 -14.57 36.45 -29.79
N GLU A 73 -13.24 36.43 -29.53
CA GLU A 73 -12.22 36.01 -30.53
C GLU A 73 -10.85 35.71 -29.88
N SER A 74 -10.05 34.84 -30.49
CA SER A 74 -8.67 34.53 -30.10
C SER A 74 -7.67 35.29 -30.99
N LYS A 75 -6.58 35.84 -30.44
CA LYS A 75 -5.46 36.34 -31.27
C LYS A 75 -4.08 36.21 -30.65
N VAL A 76 -3.13 35.77 -31.49
CA VAL A 76 -1.71 35.61 -31.20
C VAL A 76 -0.94 36.88 -31.59
N ARG A 77 -0.02 37.35 -30.72
CA ARG A 77 1.14 38.28 -30.89
C ARG A 77 1.48 38.88 -29.50
N GLN A 78 2.67 39.34 -29.14
CA GLN A 78 4.04 39.34 -29.72
C GLN A 78 5.02 39.73 -28.58
N ARG A 79 6.33 39.44 -28.72
CA ARG A 79 7.37 39.62 -27.68
C ARG A 79 8.33 40.76 -28.01
N VAL A 80 8.52 41.75 -27.13
CA VAL A 80 9.73 42.60 -27.02
C VAL A 80 9.83 43.29 -25.63
N PRO A 81 11.03 43.72 -25.17
CA PRO A 81 11.28 44.15 -23.77
C PRO A 81 11.74 45.61 -23.61
N SER A 82 11.72 46.15 -22.37
CA SER A 82 12.69 47.15 -21.88
C SER A 82 12.65 47.39 -20.35
N THR A 83 13.83 47.56 -19.75
CA THR A 83 14.26 48.44 -18.61
C THR A 83 13.22 49.01 -17.62
N GLY A 84 13.44 49.11 -16.29
CA GLY A 84 14.60 48.74 -15.45
C GLY A 84 14.84 49.68 -14.25
N SER A 85 14.55 49.22 -13.01
CA SER A 85 15.10 49.66 -11.71
C SER A 85 14.80 51.10 -11.18
N PRO A 86 14.98 51.39 -9.86
CA PRO A 86 14.87 50.53 -8.66
C PRO A 86 14.13 51.19 -7.45
N SER A 87 14.16 50.48 -6.31
CA SER A 87 14.05 50.99 -4.91
C SER A 87 12.69 51.36 -4.32
N SER A 88 12.19 50.53 -3.39
CA SER A 88 12.31 50.77 -1.94
C SER A 88 11.64 49.63 -1.16
N ALA A 89 12.14 49.32 0.04
CA ALA A 89 11.66 48.19 0.83
C ALA A 89 10.64 48.65 1.89
N SER A 90 9.55 47.90 2.04
CA SER A 90 8.91 47.72 3.35
C SER A 90 8.22 46.36 3.39
N ALA A 91 8.31 45.67 4.53
CA ALA A 91 7.80 44.33 4.68
C ALA A 91 6.29 44.32 4.92
N THR A 92 5.56 43.48 4.20
CA THR A 92 4.23 43.02 4.59
C THR A 92 4.13 41.56 4.21
N ALA A 93 3.66 40.71 5.14
CA ALA A 93 3.71 39.27 4.98
C ALA A 93 2.84 38.81 3.79
N SER A 94 3.49 38.39 2.70
CA SER A 94 2.83 37.83 1.53
C SER A 94 2.15 36.52 1.88
N SER A 95 0.87 36.59 2.22
CA SER A 95 -0.01 35.42 2.32
C SER A 95 0.01 34.69 0.97
N SER A 96 0.66 33.53 0.92
CA SER A 96 0.57 32.64 -0.23
C SER A 96 -0.89 32.24 -0.42
N SER A 97 -1.51 32.75 -1.48
CA SER A 97 -2.91 32.52 -1.85
C SER A 97 -3.11 31.07 -2.30
N THR A 98 -3.14 30.17 -1.33
CA THR A 98 -3.32 28.74 -1.55
C THR A 98 -4.75 28.48 -2.00
N THR A 99 -4.90 27.82 -3.15
CA THR A 99 -6.19 27.45 -3.73
C THR A 99 -6.85 26.33 -2.94
N TYR A 100 -7.56 26.68 -1.86
CA TYR A 100 -8.50 25.80 -1.15
C TYR A 100 -9.91 26.40 -1.20
N THR A 101 -10.94 25.56 -1.23
CA THR A 101 -12.32 26.04 -1.12
C THR A 101 -12.71 26.25 0.35
N GLU A 102 -13.66 27.14 0.62
CA GLU A 102 -14.15 27.37 1.99
C GLU A 102 -14.73 26.09 2.62
N GLU A 103 -15.39 25.26 1.80
CA GLU A 103 -15.86 23.91 2.13
C GLU A 103 -14.74 22.97 2.60
N GLN A 104 -13.54 23.06 2.01
CA GLN A 104 -12.40 22.23 2.41
C GLN A 104 -11.90 22.62 3.81
N ILE A 105 -11.95 23.91 4.16
CA ILE A 105 -11.55 24.41 5.48
C ILE A 105 -12.57 23.98 6.54
N THR A 106 -13.87 24.09 6.25
CA THR A 106 -14.93 23.73 7.21
C THR A 106 -14.90 22.24 7.53
N ILE A 107 -14.78 21.37 6.52
CA ILE A 107 -14.66 19.90 6.72
C ILE A 107 -13.44 19.55 7.57
N VAL A 108 -12.26 20.11 7.28
CA VAL A 108 -11.04 19.88 8.06
C VAL A 108 -11.20 20.37 9.51
N ARG A 109 -11.83 21.53 9.70
CA ARG A 109 -12.10 22.12 11.02
C ARG A 109 -13.11 21.30 11.83
N GLU A 110 -14.12 20.72 11.20
CA GLU A 110 -15.11 19.85 11.85
C GLU A 110 -14.50 18.51 12.28
N ILE A 111 -13.73 17.87 11.40
CA ILE A 111 -13.02 16.62 11.73
C ILE A 111 -12.08 16.83 12.92
N LYS A 112 -11.33 17.95 12.95
CA LYS A 112 -10.44 18.29 14.07
C LYS A 112 -11.16 18.65 15.37
N LYS A 113 -12.44 19.05 15.33
CA LYS A 113 -13.23 19.35 16.54
C LYS A 113 -13.79 18.09 17.19
N LYS A 114 -14.09 17.07 16.38
CA LYS A 114 -14.68 15.80 16.82
C LYS A 114 -13.59 14.89 17.37
N LYS A 115 -13.86 14.25 18.51
CA LYS A 115 -12.95 13.28 19.16
C LYS A 115 -13.41 11.84 18.97
N ASP A 116 -14.70 11.63 18.77
CA ASP A 116 -15.32 10.32 18.62
C ASP A 116 -15.12 9.79 17.18
N TYR A 117 -14.69 8.53 17.03
CA TYR A 117 -14.39 7.95 15.72
C TYR A 117 -15.63 7.79 14.82
N TYR A 118 -16.79 7.55 15.43
CA TYR A 118 -18.07 7.56 14.73
C TYR A 118 -18.41 8.95 14.18
N ASP A 119 -18.25 10.00 14.98
CA ASP A 119 -18.50 11.39 14.58
C ASP A 119 -17.51 11.87 13.50
N ILE A 120 -16.23 11.50 13.62
CA ILE A 120 -15.17 11.78 12.64
C ILE A 120 -15.51 11.16 11.28
N LEU A 121 -16.06 9.95 11.26
CA LEU A 121 -16.53 9.28 10.04
C LEU A 121 -17.94 9.72 9.61
N GLY A 122 -18.68 10.45 10.44
CA GLY A 122 -20.06 10.87 10.18
C GLY A 122 -21.04 9.70 10.17
N LEU A 123 -20.86 8.73 11.07
CA LEU A 123 -21.67 7.53 11.20
C LEU A 123 -22.27 7.40 12.60
N GLU A 124 -23.39 6.71 12.71
CA GLU A 124 -23.97 6.34 14.01
C GLU A 124 -23.27 5.10 14.60
N LYS A 125 -23.33 4.93 15.93
CA LYS A 125 -22.73 3.77 16.63
C LYS A 125 -23.29 2.42 16.16
N ALA A 126 -24.49 2.39 15.59
CA ALA A 126 -25.14 1.20 15.02
C ALA A 126 -24.69 0.84 13.58
N CYS A 127 -23.72 1.56 12.99
CA CYS A 127 -23.30 1.35 11.59
C CYS A 127 -22.63 -0.02 11.33
N SER A 128 -22.77 -0.52 10.10
CA SER A 128 -22.09 -1.75 9.65
C SER A 128 -20.63 -1.49 9.26
N VAL A 129 -19.82 -2.56 9.20
CA VAL A 129 -18.42 -2.50 8.73
C VAL A 129 -18.33 -2.03 7.27
N GLU A 130 -19.35 -2.32 6.46
CA GLU A 130 -19.41 -1.79 5.09
C GLU A 130 -19.60 -0.28 5.06
N ASP A 131 -20.43 0.27 5.95
CA ASP A 131 -20.73 1.70 5.98
C ASP A 131 -19.53 2.50 6.49
N ILE A 132 -18.77 1.93 7.45
CA ILE A 132 -17.45 2.42 7.86
C ILE A 132 -16.49 2.50 6.67
N ARG A 133 -16.42 1.45 5.83
CA ARG A 133 -15.59 1.46 4.60
C ARG A 133 -16.09 2.48 3.55
N LYS A 134 -17.41 2.62 3.38
CA LYS A 134 -18.03 3.60 2.46
C LYS A 134 -17.78 5.03 2.91
N ALA A 135 -17.92 5.32 4.21
CA ALA A 135 -17.68 6.64 4.80
C ALA A 135 -16.20 7.04 4.73
N TYR A 136 -15.29 6.14 5.14
CA TYR A 136 -13.84 6.35 5.01
C TYR A 136 -13.44 6.71 3.58
N ARG A 137 -13.91 5.93 2.57
CA ARG A 137 -13.61 6.23 1.16
C ARG A 137 -14.10 7.62 0.73
N LYS A 138 -15.27 8.06 1.19
CA LYS A 138 -15.84 9.38 0.89
C LYS A 138 -15.08 10.52 1.57
N LEU A 139 -14.69 10.35 2.84
CA LEU A 139 -13.99 11.37 3.62
C LEU A 139 -12.52 11.49 3.22
N SER A 140 -11.80 10.37 3.10
CA SER A 140 -10.39 10.36 2.71
C SER A 140 -10.15 11.06 1.38
N LEU A 141 -11.06 10.96 0.41
CA LEU A 141 -10.98 11.70 -0.86
C LEU A 141 -11.17 13.22 -0.73
N LYS A 142 -11.85 13.70 0.33
CA LYS A 142 -12.09 15.12 0.63
C LYS A 142 -10.97 15.76 1.46
N VAL A 143 -10.29 14.99 2.31
CA VAL A 143 -9.16 15.45 3.14
C VAL A 143 -7.78 14.98 2.65
N HIS A 144 -7.70 14.29 1.49
CA HIS A 144 -6.42 13.84 0.93
C HIS A 144 -5.49 15.04 0.65
N PRO A 145 -4.22 15.02 1.09
CA PRO A 145 -3.31 16.16 0.99
C PRO A 145 -3.00 16.60 -0.45
N ASP A 146 -3.13 15.70 -1.43
CA ASP A 146 -3.00 16.02 -2.86
C ASP A 146 -4.16 16.91 -3.38
N LYS A 147 -5.37 16.68 -2.88
CA LYS A 147 -6.61 17.35 -3.34
C LYS A 147 -7.05 18.51 -2.46
N ASN A 148 -6.63 18.52 -1.20
CA ASN A 148 -7.00 19.51 -0.21
C ASN A 148 -5.74 20.05 0.46
N LYS A 149 -5.37 21.29 0.11
CA LYS A 149 -4.20 22.01 0.65
C LYS A 149 -4.58 22.99 1.77
N ALA A 150 -5.74 22.82 2.40
CA ALA A 150 -6.16 23.62 3.54
C ALA A 150 -5.27 23.35 4.77
N PRO A 151 -5.02 24.35 5.63
CA PRO A 151 -4.22 24.18 6.83
C PRO A 151 -4.85 23.15 7.78
N GLY A 152 -4.09 22.10 8.12
CA GLY A 152 -4.54 20.99 8.97
C GLY A 152 -5.22 19.84 8.23
N ALA A 153 -5.25 19.82 6.89
CA ALA A 153 -5.78 18.68 6.13
C ALA A 153 -5.06 17.35 6.44
N GLU A 154 -3.74 17.38 6.66
CA GLU A 154 -2.96 16.21 7.09
C GLU A 154 -3.43 15.66 8.45
N GLU A 155 -3.64 16.52 9.44
CA GLU A 155 -4.13 16.12 10.77
C GLU A 155 -5.55 15.53 10.70
N ALA A 156 -6.42 16.12 9.87
CA ALA A 156 -7.76 15.58 9.63
C ALA A 156 -7.71 14.22 8.91
N PHE A 157 -6.80 14.04 7.95
CA PHE A 157 -6.58 12.76 7.28
C PHE A 157 -6.04 11.69 8.24
N LYS A 158 -5.10 12.06 9.13
CA LYS A 158 -4.59 11.20 10.21
C LYS A 158 -5.70 10.78 11.17
N ALA A 159 -6.57 11.71 11.60
CA ALA A 159 -7.73 11.40 12.43
C ALA A 159 -8.75 10.45 11.75
N VAL A 160 -9.08 10.68 10.48
CA VAL A 160 -9.98 9.81 9.69
C VAL A 160 -9.39 8.41 9.50
N SER A 161 -8.07 8.31 9.30
CA SER A 161 -7.36 7.04 9.15
C SER A 161 -7.33 6.24 10.45
N LYS A 162 -7.05 6.91 11.59
CA LYS A 162 -7.09 6.28 12.92
C LYS A 162 -8.51 5.78 13.27
N ALA A 163 -9.53 6.61 13.03
CA ALA A 163 -10.92 6.22 13.21
C ALA A 163 -11.30 4.96 12.40
N PHE A 164 -10.86 4.88 11.14
CA PHE A 164 -11.07 3.70 10.32
C PHE A 164 -10.32 2.46 10.83
N GLN A 165 -9.07 2.60 11.28
CA GLN A 165 -8.28 1.49 11.82
C GLN A 165 -8.93 0.89 13.09
N CYS A 166 -9.41 1.74 14.01
CA CYS A 166 -10.09 1.27 15.22
C CYS A 166 -11.47 0.65 14.94
N LEU A 167 -12.26 1.21 14.03
CA LEU A 167 -13.64 0.76 13.77
C LEU A 167 -13.78 -0.34 12.69
N SER A 168 -12.78 -0.55 11.84
CA SER A 168 -12.84 -1.54 10.75
C SER A 168 -12.68 -2.99 11.21
N ASN A 169 -12.02 -3.21 12.36
CA ASN A 169 -11.84 -4.52 12.98
C ASN A 169 -12.82 -4.66 14.16
N GLU A 170 -13.61 -5.75 14.20
CA GLU A 170 -14.63 -5.93 15.23
C GLU A 170 -14.07 -6.00 16.66
N GLU A 171 -12.88 -6.57 16.86
CA GLU A 171 -12.25 -6.66 18.17
C GLU A 171 -11.79 -5.27 18.67
N SER A 172 -11.16 -4.48 17.80
CA SER A 172 -10.75 -3.11 18.10
C SER A 172 -11.96 -2.20 18.34
N ARG A 173 -13.03 -2.37 17.55
CA ARG A 173 -14.30 -1.66 17.73
C ARG A 173 -14.93 -1.98 19.08
N LYS A 174 -15.02 -3.27 19.46
CA LYS A 174 -15.53 -3.68 20.78
C LYS A 174 -14.71 -3.09 21.93
N LYS A 175 -13.38 -3.05 21.82
CA LYS A 175 -12.50 -2.40 22.81
C LYS A 175 -12.77 -0.88 22.91
N TYR A 176 -12.92 -0.21 21.77
CA TYR A 176 -13.23 1.21 21.72
C TYR A 176 -14.62 1.53 22.30
N ASP A 177 -15.64 0.75 21.95
CA ASP A 177 -17.02 0.91 22.44
C ASP A 177 -17.13 0.68 23.97
N LEU A 178 -16.26 -0.16 24.54
CA LEU A 178 -16.18 -0.41 25.99
C LEU A 178 -15.41 0.68 26.76
N THR A 179 -14.29 1.17 26.21
CA THR A 179 -13.42 2.15 26.88
C THR A 179 -13.85 3.60 26.63
N GLY A 180 -14.63 3.86 25.58
CA GLY A 180 -15.20 5.17 25.23
C GLY A 180 -14.20 6.22 24.74
N SER A 181 -12.89 5.96 24.85
CA SER A 181 -11.82 6.79 24.34
C SER A 181 -10.59 5.95 24.02
N ASP A 182 -9.86 6.35 22.97
CA ASP A 182 -8.54 5.81 22.64
C ASP A 182 -7.44 6.59 23.38
N GLU A 183 -7.72 6.95 24.64
CA GLU A 183 -6.65 7.17 25.60
C GLU A 183 -6.03 5.80 25.86
N PRO A 184 -4.72 5.61 25.63
CA PRO A 184 -4.07 4.41 26.11
C PRO A 184 -4.26 4.39 27.62
N VAL A 185 -5.08 3.46 28.11
CA VAL A 185 -5.10 3.11 29.53
C VAL A 185 -3.73 2.52 29.82
N TYR A 186 -2.77 3.40 30.10
CA TYR A 186 -1.58 3.11 30.84
C TYR A 186 -2.06 2.59 32.19
N GLU A 187 -2.39 1.28 32.23
CA GLU A 187 -2.54 0.54 33.46
C GLU A 187 -1.30 0.87 34.29
N ARG A 188 -1.52 1.64 35.36
CA ARG A 188 -0.44 2.15 36.22
C ARG A 188 0.07 1.02 37.11
N ARG A 189 0.46 -0.10 36.50
CA ARG A 189 1.09 -1.24 37.14
C ARG A 189 2.42 -0.78 37.70
N ALA A 190 2.50 -0.77 39.03
CA ALA A 190 3.68 -0.37 39.77
C ALA A 190 4.93 -1.13 39.28
N PRO A 191 6.12 -0.49 39.29
CA PRO A 191 7.31 -1.04 38.65
C PRO A 191 7.86 -2.24 39.42
N ARG A 192 7.46 -3.46 39.03
CA ARG A 192 8.15 -4.68 39.44
C ARG A 192 9.35 -4.91 38.53
N ARG A 193 10.55 -4.75 39.10
CA ARG A 193 11.82 -5.16 38.48
C ARG A 193 11.86 -6.67 38.28
N HIS A 194 11.67 -7.15 37.05
CA HIS A 194 12.34 -8.36 36.58
C HIS A 194 12.52 -8.32 35.06
N GLY A 195 13.65 -8.83 34.57
CA GLY A 195 13.97 -8.84 33.14
C GLY A 195 13.20 -9.92 32.40
N GLY A 196 12.95 -9.69 31.11
CA GLY A 196 12.21 -10.63 30.27
C GLY A 196 11.93 -10.05 28.88
N TYR A 197 12.83 -10.37 27.95
CA TYR A 197 12.73 -10.15 26.52
C TYR A 197 11.34 -10.56 25.95
N ASN A 198 10.47 -9.60 25.64
CA ASN A 198 9.32 -9.71 24.73
C ASN A 198 8.59 -8.37 24.57
N GLY A 199 8.51 -7.84 23.34
CA GLY A 199 7.87 -6.55 23.04
C GLY A 199 7.82 -6.29 21.54
N TYR A 200 7.24 -7.22 20.77
CA TYR A 200 7.30 -7.22 19.30
C TYR A 200 6.01 -6.75 18.59
N TYR A 201 4.94 -6.48 19.34
CA TYR A 201 3.66 -6.00 18.76
C TYR A 201 2.94 -5.02 19.70
N ASP A 202 3.42 -3.78 19.74
CA ASP A 202 2.56 -2.59 19.81
C ASP A 202 3.36 -1.36 19.32
N ASP A 203 2.69 -0.46 18.60
CA ASP A 203 3.19 0.79 18.00
C ASP A 203 4.49 0.74 17.17
N PHE A 204 4.38 0.26 15.93
CA PHE A 204 5.27 0.67 14.83
C PHE A 204 4.69 1.88 14.09
N ASP A 205 4.94 3.10 14.60
CA ASP A 205 4.58 4.33 13.87
C ASP A 205 5.52 4.51 12.65
N PRO A 206 5.01 4.49 11.40
CA PRO A 206 5.84 4.68 10.21
C PRO A 206 6.48 6.07 10.16
N ASP A 207 5.88 7.11 10.77
CA ASP A 207 6.50 8.44 10.88
C ASP A 207 7.73 8.39 11.81
N GLU A 208 7.74 7.53 12.84
CA GLU A 208 8.88 7.37 13.76
C GLU A 208 9.99 6.52 13.12
N ILE A 209 9.66 5.43 12.42
CA ILE A 209 10.62 4.63 11.65
C ILE A 209 11.30 5.50 10.59
N PHE A 210 10.54 6.34 9.87
CA PHE A 210 11.10 7.25 8.87
C PHE A 210 12.04 8.28 9.49
N ARG A 211 11.70 8.87 10.65
CA ARG A 211 12.57 9.82 11.38
C ARG A 211 13.84 9.14 11.89
N GLN A 212 13.72 7.95 12.47
CA GLN A 212 14.84 7.12 12.94
C GLN A 212 15.83 6.83 11.80
N PHE A 213 15.31 6.56 10.59
CA PHE A 213 16.08 6.18 9.42
C PHE A 213 16.70 7.38 8.66
N PHE A 214 15.98 8.49 8.51
CA PHE A 214 16.45 9.66 7.75
C PHE A 214 17.18 10.73 8.58
N PHE A 215 16.90 10.85 9.88
CA PHE A 215 17.40 11.97 10.70
C PHE A 215 18.34 11.54 11.85
N GLY A 216 18.53 10.24 12.08
CA GLY A 216 19.52 9.70 13.03
C GLY A 216 19.14 9.93 14.49
N GLY A 217 18.54 8.91 15.12
CA GLY A 217 17.91 8.99 16.45
C GLY A 217 18.72 9.69 17.54
N MET A 218 18.27 10.89 17.93
CA MET A 218 18.66 11.61 19.14
C MET A 218 17.40 11.96 19.94
N PRO A 219 17.30 11.56 21.23
CA PRO A 219 16.12 11.85 22.05
C PRO A 219 16.08 13.34 22.46
N PRO A 220 14.88 13.93 22.65
CA PRO A 220 14.73 15.35 22.94
C PRO A 220 15.02 15.67 24.42
N ALA A 221 16.30 15.79 24.76
CA ALA A 221 16.75 16.38 26.02
C ALA A 221 17.12 17.86 25.82
N THR A 222 16.17 18.75 26.13
CA THR A 222 16.39 20.18 26.42
C THR A 222 17.36 20.93 25.50
N THR A 223 16.85 21.49 24.40
CA THR A 223 17.44 22.70 23.84
C THR A 223 16.39 23.59 23.19
N GLN A 224 16.44 24.87 23.52
CA GLN A 224 15.47 25.86 23.06
C GLN A 224 15.65 26.12 21.56
N PHE A 225 14.53 26.24 20.83
CA PHE A 225 14.53 26.74 19.46
C PHE A 225 15.10 28.18 19.44
N ARG A 226 16.38 28.33 19.07
CA ARG A 226 16.90 29.57 18.51
C ARG A 226 17.10 29.39 17.01
N SER A 227 16.23 30.10 16.28
CA SER A 227 16.38 30.60 14.92
C SER A 227 17.57 30.09 14.10
N PHE A 228 17.27 29.46 12.96
CA PHE A 228 18.21 29.42 11.84
C PHE A 228 18.59 30.86 11.47
N ASN A 229 19.86 31.22 11.63
CA ASN A 229 20.39 32.50 11.20
C ASN A 229 21.38 32.25 10.06
N PHE A 230 20.95 32.50 8.83
CA PHE A 230 21.74 32.29 7.62
C PHE A 230 22.54 33.56 7.32
N GLY A 231 23.85 33.59 7.61
CA GLY A 231 24.68 34.77 7.32
C GLY A 231 26.13 34.75 7.82
N GLY A 232 27.05 34.53 6.89
CA GLY A 232 28.41 35.11 6.78
C GLY A 232 29.39 35.18 7.97
N GLY A 233 30.58 34.60 7.80
CA GLY A 233 31.79 35.00 8.56
C GLY A 233 32.90 33.94 8.66
N MET A 234 34.08 34.26 8.08
CA MET A 234 35.46 33.75 8.33
C MET A 234 35.72 32.40 9.06
N GLY A 235 36.61 31.58 8.46
CA GLY A 235 37.30 30.44 9.13
C GLY A 235 38.52 30.85 9.98
N PRO A 236 39.52 29.97 10.29
CA PRO A 236 40.00 28.87 9.42
C PRO A 236 40.39 27.53 10.09
N ARG A 237 40.47 26.48 9.24
CA ARG A 237 41.41 25.32 9.23
C ARG A 237 41.89 24.69 10.56
N THR A 238 41.67 23.37 10.67
CA THR A 238 42.78 22.39 10.56
C THR A 238 42.42 21.28 9.60
N VAL A 239 43.42 20.80 8.85
CA VAL A 239 43.35 19.59 8.03
C VAL A 239 44.20 18.55 8.76
N ASP A 240 43.60 17.45 9.21
CA ASP A 240 44.35 16.26 9.59
C ASP A 240 43.96 15.11 8.67
N ASN A 241 44.89 14.80 7.78
CA ASN A 241 44.80 13.74 6.79
C ASN A 241 45.08 12.39 7.47
N ALA A 242 44.06 11.79 8.09
CA ALA A 242 44.11 10.40 8.53
C ALA A 242 43.40 9.52 7.50
N SER A 243 44.16 8.65 6.83
CA SER A 243 43.67 7.60 5.94
C SER A 243 42.84 6.56 6.70
N GLY A 244 41.61 6.91 7.03
CA GLY A 244 40.60 6.02 7.59
C GLY A 244 39.36 6.06 6.70
N PHE A 245 38.94 4.90 6.21
CA PHE A 245 37.59 4.74 5.65
C PHE A 245 36.59 5.38 6.63
N ASN A 246 35.70 6.25 6.14
CA ASN A 246 34.80 7.02 6.99
C ASN A 246 33.81 6.09 7.70
N MET A 247 34.21 5.46 8.82
CA MET A 247 33.42 4.44 9.52
C MET A 247 32.05 4.97 9.95
N ARG A 248 31.94 6.26 10.28
CA ARG A 248 30.65 6.92 10.52
C ARG A 248 29.75 6.95 9.28
N ALA A 249 30.29 7.27 8.11
CA ALA A 249 29.54 7.23 6.85
C ALA A 249 29.21 5.79 6.44
N LEU A 250 30.10 4.83 6.70
CA LEU A 250 29.85 3.40 6.46
C LEU A 250 28.70 2.90 7.35
N ILE A 251 28.69 3.26 8.64
CA ILE A 251 27.63 2.90 9.59
C ILE A 251 26.29 3.56 9.20
N GLN A 252 26.30 4.80 8.72
CA GLN A 252 25.10 5.49 8.22
C GLN A 252 24.55 4.87 6.92
N LEU A 253 25.42 4.36 6.04
CA LEU A 253 25.02 3.65 4.82
C LEU A 253 24.68 2.17 5.06
N LEU A 254 25.15 1.57 6.16
CA LEU A 254 24.94 0.17 6.52
C LEU A 254 23.45 -0.26 6.46
N PRO A 255 22.46 0.45 7.04
CA PRO A 255 21.06 0.03 6.93
C PRO A 255 20.52 0.10 5.49
N ILE A 256 20.92 1.11 4.70
CA ILE A 256 20.54 1.24 3.29
C ILE A 256 21.17 0.11 2.46
N LEU A 257 22.43 -0.19 2.72
CA LEU A 257 23.20 -1.23 2.05
C LEU A 257 22.69 -2.63 2.42
N VAL A 258 22.28 -2.86 3.67
CA VAL A 258 21.61 -4.09 4.11
C VAL A 258 20.25 -4.25 3.43
N ILE A 259 19.44 -3.20 3.31
CA ILE A 259 18.16 -3.28 2.58
C ILE A 259 18.39 -3.56 1.08
N LEU A 260 19.39 -2.91 0.47
CA LEU A 260 19.77 -3.16 -0.92
C LEU A 260 20.25 -4.61 -1.12
N LEU A 261 21.08 -5.14 -0.22
CA LEU A 261 21.55 -6.53 -0.24
C LEU A 261 20.43 -7.53 0.03
N LEU A 262 19.49 -7.24 0.93
CA LEU A 262 18.32 -8.09 1.17
C LEU A 262 17.36 -8.11 -0.01
N ASN A 263 17.28 -7.02 -0.79
CA ASN A 263 16.52 -6.98 -2.04
C ASN A 263 17.22 -7.77 -3.18
N PHE A 264 18.56 -7.77 -3.19
CA PHE A 264 19.38 -8.52 -4.15
C PHE A 264 19.71 -9.96 -3.72
N MET A 265 19.39 -10.37 -2.50
CA MET A 265 19.49 -11.77 -2.08
C MET A 265 18.48 -12.57 -2.90
N PRO A 266 18.91 -13.50 -3.79
CA PRO A 266 17.96 -14.35 -4.48
C PRO A 266 17.24 -15.16 -3.42
N SER A 267 15.93 -14.96 -3.30
CA SER A 267 15.10 -15.85 -2.49
C SER A 267 15.30 -17.25 -3.04
N SER A 268 15.99 -18.09 -2.28
CA SER A 268 16.27 -19.48 -2.64
C SER A 268 14.97 -20.27 -2.49
N GLU A 269 14.06 -20.05 -3.44
CA GLU A 269 12.78 -20.73 -3.49
C GLU A 269 13.03 -22.24 -3.44
N PRO A 270 12.42 -22.98 -2.50
CA PRO A 270 12.73 -24.38 -2.33
C PRO A 270 12.38 -25.19 -3.59
N ILE A 271 13.04 -26.33 -3.74
CA ILE A 271 12.81 -27.24 -4.88
C ILE A 271 11.45 -27.95 -4.71
N TYR A 272 11.04 -28.19 -3.47
CA TYR A 272 9.79 -28.86 -3.09
C TYR A 272 9.01 -28.11 -2.01
N SER A 273 7.75 -28.51 -1.85
CA SER A 273 6.87 -28.18 -0.72
C SER A 273 6.24 -29.46 -0.15
N LEU A 274 5.98 -29.51 1.17
CA LEU A 274 5.25 -30.63 1.78
C LEU A 274 3.72 -30.54 1.57
N SER A 275 3.22 -29.35 1.22
CA SER A 275 1.81 -29.09 0.93
C SER A 275 1.64 -28.55 -0.49
N ARG A 276 0.49 -28.84 -1.11
CA ARG A 276 0.16 -28.32 -2.44
C ARG A 276 -0.09 -26.81 -2.34
N SER A 277 0.70 -26.03 -3.05
CA SER A 277 0.59 -24.58 -3.14
C SER A 277 1.11 -24.15 -4.51
N TYR A 278 0.56 -23.10 -5.13
CA TYR A 278 1.14 -22.59 -6.38
C TYR A 278 2.54 -21.99 -6.08
N PRO A 279 3.62 -22.34 -6.79
CA PRO A 279 3.69 -23.13 -8.04
C PRO A 279 3.97 -24.65 -7.91
N TYR A 280 4.04 -25.20 -6.70
CA TYR A 280 4.26 -26.63 -6.40
C TYR A 280 2.99 -27.48 -6.60
N GLU A 281 2.73 -27.89 -7.84
CA GLU A 281 1.53 -28.67 -8.19
C GLU A 281 1.79 -30.16 -8.38
N TYR A 282 3.00 -30.55 -8.78
CA TYR A 282 3.32 -31.94 -9.16
C TYR A 282 3.66 -32.79 -7.94
N LYS A 283 2.78 -33.74 -7.63
CA LYS A 283 2.91 -34.63 -6.47
C LYS A 283 3.86 -35.79 -6.74
N PHE A 284 4.83 -35.99 -5.85
CA PHE A 284 5.71 -37.15 -5.78
C PHE A 284 5.63 -37.79 -4.38
N THR A 285 6.11 -39.01 -4.26
CA THR A 285 6.13 -39.78 -3.00
C THR A 285 7.54 -40.30 -2.76
N THR A 286 8.07 -40.19 -1.54
CA THR A 286 9.36 -40.79 -1.16
C THR A 286 9.23 -42.30 -0.93
N GLN A 287 10.36 -43.00 -0.82
CA GLN A 287 10.40 -44.43 -0.47
C GLN A 287 9.68 -44.76 0.85
N LYS A 288 9.66 -43.83 1.82
CA LYS A 288 8.90 -43.97 3.09
C LYS A 288 7.46 -43.44 3.04
N GLY A 289 6.89 -43.24 1.84
CA GLY A 289 5.49 -42.84 1.67
C GLY A 289 5.19 -41.35 1.92
N VAL A 290 6.22 -40.50 2.10
CA VAL A 290 6.00 -39.06 2.31
C VAL A 290 5.63 -38.38 1.00
N ASN A 291 4.49 -37.71 0.97
CA ASN A 291 4.05 -36.94 -0.20
C ASN A 291 4.73 -35.56 -0.21
N PHE A 292 5.26 -35.15 -1.36
CA PHE A 292 5.82 -33.82 -1.57
C PHE A 292 5.46 -33.28 -2.97
N TYR A 293 5.55 -31.96 -3.14
CA TYR A 293 5.10 -31.26 -4.34
C TYR A 293 6.25 -30.47 -4.96
N VAL A 294 6.38 -30.50 -6.28
CA VAL A 294 7.46 -29.82 -7.04
C VAL A 294 6.85 -28.91 -8.10
N LYS A 295 7.61 -27.88 -8.53
CA LYS A 295 7.16 -26.85 -9.48
C LYS A 295 7.07 -27.29 -10.94
N SER A 296 7.82 -28.32 -11.33
CA SER A 296 8.08 -28.67 -12.73
C SER A 296 7.92 -30.16 -12.98
N THR A 297 7.38 -30.53 -14.13
CA THR A 297 7.35 -31.91 -14.64
C THR A 297 8.74 -32.45 -14.96
N LYS A 298 9.74 -31.58 -15.20
CA LYS A 298 11.13 -31.98 -15.48
C LYS A 298 11.86 -32.56 -14.26
N PHE A 299 11.25 -32.53 -13.08
CA PHE A 299 11.86 -33.03 -11.85
C PHE A 299 12.34 -34.49 -11.93
N GLU A 300 11.72 -35.36 -12.72
CA GLU A 300 12.21 -36.73 -12.95
C GLU A 300 13.42 -36.80 -13.89
N GLN A 301 13.61 -35.80 -14.76
CA GLN A 301 14.79 -35.66 -15.62
C GLN A 301 15.97 -35.08 -14.83
N ASP A 302 15.68 -34.10 -13.96
CA ASP A 302 16.67 -33.47 -13.07
C ASP A 302 17.10 -34.41 -11.93
N TYR A 303 16.16 -35.20 -11.37
CA TYR A 303 16.37 -36.12 -10.26
C TYR A 303 15.80 -37.53 -10.56
N PRO A 304 16.48 -38.32 -11.41
CA PRO A 304 15.99 -39.63 -11.83
C PRO A 304 15.90 -40.61 -10.64
N PRO A 305 14.92 -41.55 -10.66
CA PRO A 305 14.72 -42.52 -9.60
C PRO A 305 15.96 -43.40 -9.41
N GLY A 306 16.36 -43.61 -8.15
CA GLY A 306 17.56 -44.37 -7.79
C GLY A 306 18.88 -43.58 -7.85
N SER A 307 18.88 -42.31 -8.27
CA SER A 307 20.08 -41.47 -8.16
C SER A 307 20.39 -41.06 -6.71
N GLY A 308 21.68 -40.86 -6.40
CA GLY A 308 22.10 -40.39 -5.08
C GLY A 308 21.56 -39.00 -4.74
N GLU A 309 21.45 -38.11 -5.75
CA GLU A 309 20.85 -36.79 -5.59
C GLU A 309 19.35 -36.90 -5.23
N ARG A 310 18.61 -37.80 -5.89
CA ARG A 310 17.22 -38.09 -5.53
C ARG A 310 17.11 -38.62 -4.09
N ALA A 311 17.97 -39.56 -3.69
CA ALA A 311 17.95 -40.11 -2.33
C ALA A 311 18.27 -39.06 -1.24
N THR A 312 19.22 -38.15 -1.50
CA THR A 312 19.53 -37.05 -0.56
C THR A 312 18.41 -36.01 -0.46
N LEU A 313 17.72 -35.72 -1.57
CA LEU A 313 16.54 -34.86 -1.59
C LEU A 313 15.35 -35.51 -0.87
N GLU A 314 15.03 -36.77 -1.15
CA GLU A 314 13.97 -37.51 -0.44
C GLU A 314 14.26 -37.62 1.05
N GLY A 315 15.51 -37.91 1.44
CA GLY A 315 15.92 -37.90 2.84
C GLY A 315 15.81 -36.51 3.50
N LYS A 316 15.87 -35.42 2.73
CA LYS A 316 15.61 -34.06 3.24
C LYS A 316 14.10 -33.82 3.43
N VAL A 317 13.28 -34.19 2.44
CA VAL A 317 11.81 -34.16 2.50
C VAL A 317 11.33 -34.92 3.75
N GLU A 318 11.86 -36.11 4.02
CA GLU A 318 11.50 -36.93 5.17
C GLU A 318 11.88 -36.29 6.51
N ARG A 319 13.06 -35.68 6.62
CA ARG A 319 13.47 -34.94 7.83
C ARG A 319 12.58 -33.72 8.09
N ASP A 320 12.27 -32.96 7.05
CA ASP A 320 11.40 -31.79 7.15
C ASP A 320 9.97 -32.20 7.54
N TYR A 321 9.46 -33.30 6.97
CA TYR A 321 8.16 -33.87 7.32
C TYR A 321 8.08 -34.30 8.79
N VAL A 322 9.08 -35.03 9.29
CA VAL A 322 9.18 -35.40 10.72
C VAL A 322 9.29 -34.16 11.61
N SER A 323 10.01 -33.12 11.18
CA SER A 323 10.11 -31.85 11.92
C SER A 323 8.75 -31.17 12.06
N VAL A 324 7.97 -31.08 10.97
CA VAL A 324 6.60 -30.54 10.98
C VAL A 324 5.67 -31.37 11.87
N LEU A 325 5.69 -32.70 11.73
CA LEU A 325 4.90 -33.59 12.60
C LEU A 325 5.28 -33.43 14.08
N ALA A 326 6.57 -33.29 14.40
CA ALA A 326 7.05 -33.10 15.76
C ALA A 326 6.61 -31.75 16.37
N GLN A 327 6.59 -30.68 15.57
CA GLN A 327 6.06 -29.39 16.01
C GLN A 327 4.55 -29.46 16.24
N ASN A 328 3.79 -30.02 15.28
CA ASN A 328 2.34 -30.18 15.42
C ASN A 328 1.99 -31.06 16.64
N CYS A 329 2.68 -32.19 16.83
CA CYS A 329 2.50 -33.04 18.00
C CYS A 329 2.77 -32.30 19.32
N ARG A 330 3.81 -31.44 19.41
CA ARG A 330 4.05 -30.60 20.60
C ARG A 330 2.88 -29.65 20.87
N PHE A 331 2.32 -29.02 19.83
CA PHE A 331 1.14 -28.17 19.98
C PHE A 331 -0.11 -28.95 20.39
N GLU A 332 -0.32 -30.16 19.87
CA GLU A 332 -1.42 -31.04 20.28
C GLU A 332 -1.29 -31.47 21.74
N LEU A 333 -0.11 -31.94 22.16
CA LEU A 333 0.18 -32.31 23.56
C LEU A 333 -0.02 -31.12 24.51
N GLN A 334 0.39 -29.91 24.11
CA GLN A 334 0.10 -28.70 24.88
C GLN A 334 -1.41 -28.52 25.00
N ARG A 335 -2.18 -28.55 23.91
CA ARG A 335 -3.65 -28.40 23.94
C ARG A 335 -4.37 -29.50 24.74
N GLN A 336 -3.85 -30.72 24.76
CA GLN A 336 -4.35 -31.81 25.63
C GLN A 336 -4.16 -31.48 27.12
N GLN A 337 -3.00 -30.93 27.53
CA GLN A 337 -2.75 -30.55 28.94
C GLN A 337 -3.74 -29.49 29.44
N TRP A 338 -4.18 -28.58 28.56
CA TRP A 338 -5.22 -27.59 28.86
C TRP A 338 -6.66 -28.11 28.67
N GLY A 339 -6.84 -29.39 28.33
CA GLY A 339 -8.16 -30.03 28.17
C GLY A 339 -8.93 -29.67 26.90
N PHE A 340 -8.34 -28.94 25.96
CA PHE A 340 -9.04 -28.43 24.76
C PHE A 340 -9.18 -29.46 23.62
N VAL A 341 -8.40 -30.54 23.66
CA VAL A 341 -8.37 -31.59 22.61
C VAL A 341 -8.17 -32.94 23.30
N ARG A 342 -8.74 -34.02 22.75
CA ARG A 342 -8.49 -35.40 23.19
C ARG A 342 -7.61 -36.21 22.23
N GLU A 343 -7.69 -35.94 20.94
CA GLU A 343 -6.98 -36.69 19.89
C GLU A 343 -5.63 -36.03 19.54
N THR A 344 -4.61 -36.84 19.25
CA THR A 344 -3.26 -36.40 18.84
C THR A 344 -2.84 -37.03 17.50
N PRO A 345 -3.55 -36.74 16.39
CA PRO A 345 -3.30 -37.39 15.11
C PRO A 345 -1.88 -37.14 14.59
N HIS A 346 -1.26 -35.99 14.88
CA HIS A 346 0.12 -35.73 14.43
C HIS A 346 1.17 -36.46 15.27
N CYS A 347 0.91 -36.70 16.56
CA CYS A 347 1.76 -37.58 17.37
C CYS A 347 1.68 -39.05 16.91
N GLU A 348 0.47 -39.54 16.59
CA GLU A 348 0.28 -40.89 16.08
C GLU A 348 0.96 -41.08 14.72
N MET A 349 0.79 -40.14 13.78
CA MET A 349 1.51 -40.16 12.50
C MET A 349 3.03 -40.13 12.66
N LEU A 350 3.55 -39.35 13.62
CA LEU A 350 4.99 -39.32 13.93
C LEU A 350 5.49 -40.66 14.47
N GLN A 351 4.74 -41.28 15.38
CA GLN A 351 5.08 -42.58 15.95
C GLN A 351 5.02 -43.70 14.90
N GLN A 352 4.00 -43.68 14.03
CA GLN A 352 3.90 -44.59 12.88
C GLN A 352 5.09 -44.44 11.93
N PHE A 353 5.48 -43.20 11.59
CA PHE A 353 6.63 -42.96 10.72
C PHE A 353 7.96 -43.43 11.34
N GLN A 354 8.17 -43.20 12.64
CA GLN A 354 9.37 -43.66 13.35
C GLN A 354 9.43 -45.18 13.52
N SER A 355 8.30 -45.83 13.80
CA SER A 355 8.21 -47.30 13.90
C SER A 355 8.37 -47.99 12.54
N GLY A 356 7.78 -47.45 11.47
CA GLY A 356 7.99 -47.92 10.11
C GLY A 356 9.45 -47.80 9.65
N ALA A 357 10.16 -46.74 10.07
CA ALA A 357 11.58 -46.56 9.81
C ALA A 357 12.52 -47.46 10.66
N SER A 358 11.99 -48.31 11.55
CA SER A 358 12.74 -49.37 12.24
C SER A 358 12.43 -50.77 11.70
N ALA A 359 11.53 -50.90 10.73
CA ALA A 359 11.08 -52.17 10.15
C ALA A 359 11.58 -52.39 8.70
N ALA A 360 12.40 -51.47 8.18
CA ALA A 360 13.05 -51.49 6.87
C ALA A 360 14.51 -51.05 7.02
#